data_AF-A0A957Q856-F1
#
_entry.id   AF-A0A957Q856-F1
#
_cell.length_a   1.000
_cell.length_b   1.000
_cell.length_c   1.000
_cell.angle_alpha   90.00
_cell.angle_beta   90.00
_cell.angle_gamma   90.00
#
_symmetry.space_group_name_H-M   'P 1'
#
loop_
_entity.id
_entity.type
_entity.pdbx_description
1 polymer ?
#
loop_
_entity_poly.entity_id
_entity_poly.type
_entity_poly.pdbx_seq_one_letter_code
_entity_poly.pdbx_strand_id
1 'polypeptide(L)' 'MTGVAEDDPKLKELFHQAMEIWLPELPDVMTVETVILLPRNTTYWTNWPTAENPYVHEGFWHRTANLFLVELEPVE' A
#
# COMPACT_ATOMS: atom_id res chain seq x y z
N MET A 1 5.27 -13.71 -6.44
CA MET A 1 6.22 -13.27 -5.40
C MET A 1 7.62 -13.70 -5.81
N THR A 2 8.63 -12.88 -5.59
CA THR A 2 9.99 -12.99 -6.16
C THR A 2 10.85 -14.13 -5.60
N GLY A 3 10.29 -14.99 -4.73
CA GLY A 3 10.98 -16.15 -4.15
C GLY A 3 12.01 -15.82 -3.07
N VAL A 4 12.19 -14.53 -2.74
CA VAL A 4 13.08 -14.06 -1.68
C VAL A 4 12.32 -14.05 -0.35
N ALA A 5 12.97 -14.52 0.72
CA ALA A 5 12.40 -14.47 2.07
C ALA A 5 12.38 -13.01 2.58
N GLU A 6 11.34 -12.63 3.33
CA GLU A 6 11.17 -11.25 3.82
C GLU A 6 12.29 -10.81 4.77
N ASP A 7 12.89 -11.76 5.48
CA ASP A 7 13.97 -11.57 6.44
C ASP A 7 15.35 -11.92 5.89
N ASP A 8 15.49 -12.09 4.57
CA ASP A 8 16.77 -12.39 3.95
C ASP A 8 17.80 -11.31 4.30
N PRO A 9 18.90 -11.64 5.01
CA PRO A 9 19.88 -10.65 5.50
C PRO A 9 20.53 -9.87 4.35
N LYS A 10 20.55 -10.43 3.14
CA LYS A 10 21.11 -9.78 1.95
C LYS A 10 20.28 -8.59 1.47
N LEU A 11 18.99 -8.54 1.79
CA LEU A 11 18.12 -7.42 1.38
C LEU A 11 18.63 -6.08 1.93
N LYS A 12 19.10 -6.06 3.18
CA LYS A 12 19.64 -4.85 3.80
C LYS A 12 20.94 -4.39 3.14
N GLU A 13 21.81 -5.33 2.79
CA GLU A 13 23.06 -5.03 2.08
C GLU A 13 22.77 -4.44 0.70
N LEU A 14 21.85 -5.05 -0.06
CA LEU A 14 21.46 -4.57 -1.39
C LEU A 14 20.78 -3.19 -1.32
N PHE A 15 19.97 -2.94 -0.30
CA PHE A 15 19.38 -1.62 -0.07
C PHE A 15 20.46 -0.55 0.12
N HIS A 16 21.49 -0.80 0.92
CA HIS A 16 22.60 0.14 1.09
C HIS A 16 23.34 0.40 -0.24
N GLN A 17 23.66 -0.66 -1.00
CA GLN A 17 24.31 -0.52 -2.31
C GLN A 17 23.46 0.32 -3.28
N ALA A 18 22.14 0.17 -3.27
CA ALA A 18 21.25 0.99 -4.09
C ALA A 18 21.24 2.47 -3.64
N MET A 19 21.28 2.74 -2.34
CA MET A 19 21.32 4.10 -1.81
C MET A 19 22.66 4.80 -2.09
N GLU A 20 23.78 4.08 -2.12
CA GLU A 20 25.08 4.63 -2.54
C GLU A 20 25.06 5.15 -4.00
N ILE A 21 24.18 4.59 -4.85
CA ILE A 21 23.97 5.06 -6.23
C ILE A 21 22.94 6.19 -6.27
N TRP A 22 21.84 6.08 -5.51
CA TRP A 22 20.72 7.04 -5.56
C TRP A 22 21.06 8.38 -4.92
N LEU A 23 21.67 8.37 -3.73
CA LEU A 23 21.85 9.57 -2.90
C LEU A 23 22.76 10.65 -3.53
N PRO A 24 23.84 10.32 -4.28
CA PRO A 24 24.68 11.34 -4.90
C PRO A 24 23.94 12.23 -5.91
N GLU A 25 23.06 11.63 -6.73
CA GLU A 25 22.33 12.34 -7.79
C GLU A 25 20.93 12.78 -7.34
N LEU A 26 20.39 12.16 -6.29
CA LEU A 26 19.07 12.39 -5.69
C LEU A 26 18.00 12.79 -6.74
N PRO A 27 17.73 11.92 -7.73
CA PRO A 27 16.89 12.27 -8.88
C PRO A 27 15.44 12.60 -8.48
N ASP A 28 15.02 12.15 -7.30
CA ASP A 28 13.79 12.55 -6.63
C ASP A 28 14.09 12.85 -5.16
N VAL A 29 13.45 13.89 -4.63
CA VAL A 29 13.64 14.38 -3.26
C VAL A 29 12.47 13.93 -2.42
N MET A 30 12.71 12.94 -1.54
CA MET A 30 11.70 12.43 -0.63
C MET A 30 11.37 13.46 0.45
N THR A 31 10.26 14.19 0.27
CA THR A 31 9.85 15.27 1.18
C THR A 31 8.74 14.88 2.14
N VAL A 32 7.79 14.06 1.68
CA VAL A 32 6.59 13.69 2.45
C VAL A 32 6.27 12.22 2.27
N GLU A 33 5.81 11.58 3.34
CA GLU A 33 5.03 10.34 3.24
C GLU A 33 3.57 10.73 3.07
N THR A 34 3.00 10.42 1.91
CA THR A 34 1.63 10.85 1.59
C THR A 34 0.64 10.06 2.42
N VAL A 35 -0.12 10.75 3.27
CA VAL A 35 -1.28 10.15 3.95
C VAL A 35 -2.43 10.10 2.94
N ILE A 36 -2.83 8.88 2.58
CA ILE A 36 -3.97 8.67 1.67
C ILE A 36 -5.25 8.74 2.49
N LEU A 37 -6.03 9.81 2.30
CA LEU A 37 -7.37 9.97 2.88
C LEU A 37 -8.42 9.65 1.81
N LEU A 38 -9.21 8.62 2.06
CA LEU A 38 -10.23 8.15 1.14
C LEU A 38 -11.63 8.28 1.77
N PRO A 39 -12.46 9.20 1.27
CA PRO A 39 -13.85 9.25 1.70
C PRO A 39 -14.58 8.02 1.15
N ARG A 40 -15.32 7.35 2.03
CA ARG A 40 -16.18 6.21 1.69
C ARG A 40 -17.63 6.59 1.89
N ASN A 41 -18.49 6.13 0.99
CA ASN A 41 -19.93 6.31 1.11
C ASN A 41 -20.53 5.07 1.80
N THR A 42 -21.17 5.28 2.95
CA THR A 42 -21.83 4.24 3.75
C THR A 42 -23.35 4.28 3.65
N THR A 43 -23.92 5.08 2.74
CA THR A 43 -25.37 5.13 2.49
C THR A 43 -25.87 3.87 1.79
N TYR A 44 -25.07 3.30 0.88
CA TYR A 44 -25.48 2.15 0.06
C TYR A 44 -24.59 0.92 0.21
N TRP A 45 -23.37 1.09 0.73
CA TRP A 45 -22.37 0.03 0.82
C TRP A 45 -21.79 -0.08 2.23
N THR A 46 -21.61 -1.30 2.70
CA THR A 46 -21.02 -1.69 3.97
C THR A 46 -19.80 -2.60 3.74
N ASN A 47 -19.15 -3.02 4.81
CA ASN A 47 -17.94 -3.86 4.82
C ASN A 47 -16.72 -3.23 4.13
N TRP A 48 -16.61 -1.89 4.15
CA TRP A 48 -15.37 -1.20 3.74
C TRP A 48 -14.20 -1.62 4.64
N PRO A 49 -12.96 -1.70 4.10
CA PRO A 49 -11.77 -1.86 4.94
C PRO A 49 -11.66 -0.69 5.93
N THR A 50 -11.28 -1.01 7.17
CA THR A 50 -11.07 -0.03 8.24
C THR A 50 -9.79 -0.35 9.00
N ALA A 51 -9.37 0.49 9.95
CA ALA A 51 -8.28 0.16 10.86
C ALA A 51 -8.60 -1.07 11.73
N GLU A 52 -9.86 -1.27 12.08
CA GLU A 52 -10.38 -2.40 12.86
C GLU A 52 -10.63 -3.66 12.00
N ASN A 53 -10.86 -3.48 10.70
CA ASN A 53 -11.01 -4.54 9.70
C ASN A 53 -10.07 -4.31 8.49
N PRO A 54 -8.73 -4.44 8.65
CA PRO A 54 -7.76 -3.98 7.66
C PRO A 54 -7.42 -5.06 6.61
N TYR A 55 -8.42 -5.64 5.97
CA TYR A 55 -8.20 -6.76 5.04
C TYR A 55 -7.53 -6.33 3.71
N VAL A 56 -7.64 -5.07 3.30
CA VAL A 56 -6.88 -4.44 2.20
C VAL A 56 -6.96 -2.91 2.28
N HIS A 57 -6.09 -2.19 1.56
CA HIS A 57 -6.24 -0.75 1.35
C HIS A 57 -7.39 -0.44 0.36
N GLU A 58 -8.26 0.51 0.69
CA GLU A 58 -9.54 0.84 0.03
C GLU A 58 -9.42 1.73 -1.23
N GLY A 59 -8.19 2.04 -1.64
CA GLY A 59 -7.88 2.83 -2.83
C GLY A 59 -8.28 2.14 -4.13
N PHE A 60 -9.33 2.65 -4.79
CA PHE A 60 -9.85 2.09 -6.05
C PHE A 60 -8.85 2.16 -7.23
N TRP A 61 -7.84 3.03 -7.15
CA TRP A 61 -6.76 3.11 -8.14
C TRP A 61 -5.62 2.11 -7.89
N HIS A 62 -5.66 1.35 -6.79
CA HIS A 62 -4.65 0.34 -6.52
C HIS A 62 -4.87 -0.88 -7.41
N ARG A 63 -3.78 -1.58 -7.74
CA ARG A 63 -3.87 -2.88 -8.43
C ARG A 63 -4.70 -3.92 -7.64
N THR A 64 -4.84 -3.72 -6.34
CA THR A 64 -5.60 -4.54 -5.40
C THR A 64 -7.06 -4.10 -5.22
N ALA A 65 -7.55 -3.13 -5.99
CA ALA A 65 -8.90 -2.58 -5.80
C ALA A 65 -10.00 -3.65 -5.87
N ASN A 66 -9.81 -4.69 -6.69
CA ASN A 66 -10.76 -5.79 -6.78
C ASN A 66 -10.96 -6.53 -5.45
N LEU A 67 -9.99 -6.49 -4.53
CA LEU A 67 -10.07 -7.20 -3.25
C LEU A 67 -11.10 -6.58 -2.31
N PHE A 68 -11.25 -5.25 -2.26
CA PHE A 68 -12.32 -4.64 -1.46
C PHE A 68 -13.65 -4.60 -2.21
N LEU A 69 -13.62 -4.41 -3.53
CA LEU A 69 -14.85 -4.31 -4.32
C LEU A 69 -15.72 -5.57 -4.24
N VAL A 70 -15.11 -6.75 -4.14
CA VAL A 70 -15.86 -8.03 -4.01
C VAL A 70 -16.33 -8.32 -2.59
N GLU A 71 -15.79 -7.61 -1.61
CA GLU A 71 -16.15 -7.74 -0.19
C GLU A 71 -17.23 -6.71 0.21
N LEU A 72 -17.47 -5.67 -0.59
CA LEU A 72 -18.53 -4.71 -0.32
C LEU A 72 -19.90 -5.37 -0.39
N GLU A 73 -20.73 -5.04 0.59
CA GLU A 73 -22.10 -5.54 0.71
C GLU A 73 -23.08 -4.36 0.63
N PRO A 74 -24.27 -4.54 0.04
CA PRO A 74 -25.32 -3.52 0.10
C PRO A 74 -25.77 -3.31 1.55
N VAL A 75 -26.13 -2.07 1.91
CA VAL A 75 -26.80 -1.79 3.19
C VAL A 75 -28.22 -2.38 3.15
N GLU A 76 -28.62 -3.09 4.21
CA GLU A 76 -29.99 -3.63 4.40
C GLU A 76 -31.06 -2.55 4.50
#